data_AF-A0A026VX15-F1
#
_entry.id   AF-A0A026VX15-F1
#
_cell.length_a   1.000
_cell.length_b   1.000
_cell.length_c   1.000
_cell.angle_alpha   90.00
_cell.angle_beta   90.00
_cell.angle_gamma   90.00
#
_symmetry.space_group_name_H-M   'P 1'
#
loop_
_entity.id
_entity.type
_entity.pdbx_description
1 polymer ?
#
loop_
_entity_poly.entity_id
_entity_poly.type
_entity_poly.pdbx_seq_one_letter_code
_entity_poly.pdbx_strand_id
1 'polypeptide(L)'
;YGEDALKLRQCQNWFTKFRSGDFNVKDAPRSGRPIEIDDDKIKALIDSNRRLTTREIAENLNISKSSVENHSKRLGYISKLDISVPHELKEIHLTKRIDICDSLLKPEENDPFLKRMITGDEKSIVYNNVKRNFTFVISRHSFAAHYIKFQLNALCMIIHQHSEPMTGSFYPPWMTSSY
;
A
#
# COMPACT_ATOMS: atom_id res chain seq x y z
N TYR A 1 -38.73 -22.85 -7.44
CA TYR A 1 -37.76 -22.06 -6.66
C TYR A 1 -36.95 -23.04 -5.83
N GLY A 2 -35.62 -23.03 -5.96
CA GLY A 2 -34.72 -24.00 -5.31
C GLY A 2 -34.45 -23.70 -3.83
N GLU A 3 -33.78 -24.62 -3.13
CA GLU A 3 -33.44 -24.49 -1.71
C GLU A 3 -32.58 -23.24 -1.39
N ASP A 4 -31.87 -22.69 -2.37
CA ASP A 4 -31.03 -21.50 -2.24
C ASP A 4 -31.80 -20.16 -2.37
N ALA A 5 -33.13 -20.19 -2.48
CA ALA A 5 -33.94 -18.98 -2.58
C ALA A 5 -34.04 -18.22 -1.25
N LEU A 6 -34.14 -16.88 -1.31
CA LEU A 6 -34.30 -16.04 -0.13
C LEU A 6 -35.58 -16.41 0.65
N LYS A 7 -35.45 -16.51 1.97
CA LYS A 7 -36.59 -16.77 2.86
C LYS A 7 -37.55 -15.57 2.83
N LEU A 8 -38.85 -15.82 2.96
CA LEU A 8 -39.92 -14.80 2.93
C LEU A 8 -39.64 -13.60 3.85
N ARG A 9 -39.13 -13.86 5.06
CA ARG A 9 -38.77 -12.82 6.03
C ARG A 9 -37.66 -11.89 5.55
N GLN A 10 -36.69 -12.40 4.79
CA GLN A 10 -35.65 -11.57 4.19
C GLN A 10 -36.21 -10.70 3.06
N CYS A 11 -37.10 -11.26 2.23
CA CYS A 11 -37.80 -10.48 1.20
C CYS A 11 -38.61 -9.33 1.80
N GLN A 12 -39.36 -9.58 2.89
CA GLN A 12 -40.12 -8.55 3.59
C GLN A 12 -39.22 -7.44 4.16
N ASN A 13 -38.09 -7.80 4.79
CA ASN A 13 -37.14 -6.82 5.30
C ASN A 13 -36.56 -5.93 4.20
N TRP A 14 -36.20 -6.51 3.05
CA TRP A 14 -35.74 -5.77 1.88
C TRP A 14 -36.81 -4.84 1.32
N PHE A 15 -38.06 -5.30 1.21
CA PHE A 15 -39.18 -4.46 0.76
C PHE A 15 -39.43 -3.27 1.68
N THR A 16 -39.36 -3.46 2.99
CA THR A 16 -39.47 -2.36 3.97
C THR A 16 -38.33 -1.35 3.79
N LYS A 17 -37.10 -1.83 3.61
CA LYS A 17 -35.92 -1.00 3.38
C LYS A 17 -36.06 -0.15 2.11
N PHE A 18 -36.49 -0.76 1.00
CA PHE A 18 -36.74 -0.06 -0.25
C PHE A 18 -37.90 0.94 -0.16
N ARG A 19 -38.97 0.62 0.57
CA ARG A 19 -40.07 1.58 0.82
C ARG A 19 -39.62 2.79 1.65
N SER A 20 -38.61 2.64 2.50
CA SER A 20 -37.99 3.77 3.21
C SER A 20 -37.04 4.61 2.35
N GLY A 21 -36.86 4.28 1.07
CA GLY A 21 -35.97 5.00 0.14
C GLY A 21 -34.49 4.60 0.23
N ASP A 22 -34.14 3.59 1.04
CA ASP A 22 -32.78 3.05 1.12
C ASP A 22 -32.61 1.88 0.14
N PHE A 23 -31.99 2.18 -1.01
CA PHE A 23 -31.67 1.20 -2.05
C PHE A 23 -30.26 0.62 -1.92
N ASN A 24 -29.56 0.84 -0.80
CA ASN A 24 -28.22 0.30 -0.60
C ASN A 24 -28.28 -1.22 -0.38
N VAL A 25 -27.75 -1.96 -1.34
CA VAL A 25 -27.68 -3.44 -1.30
C VAL A 25 -26.49 -3.94 -0.49
N LYS A 26 -25.51 -3.07 -0.18
CA LYS A 26 -24.37 -3.46 0.66
C LYS A 26 -24.82 -3.67 2.10
N ASP A 27 -24.21 -4.65 2.76
CA ASP A 27 -24.38 -4.84 4.20
C ASP A 27 -24.00 -3.57 4.95
N ALA A 28 -24.82 -3.22 5.94
CA ALA A 28 -24.48 -2.17 6.89
C ALA A 28 -23.20 -2.55 7.66
N PRO A 29 -22.45 -1.57 8.19
CA PRO A 29 -21.31 -1.84 9.04
C PRO A 29 -21.75 -2.75 10.18
N ARG A 30 -21.19 -3.96 10.23
CA ARG A 30 -21.44 -4.90 11.33
C ARG A 30 -20.58 -4.49 12.51
N SER A 31 -21.12 -4.56 13.71
CA SER A 31 -20.32 -4.45 14.94
C SER A 31 -19.32 -5.62 14.95
N GLY A 32 -18.06 -5.32 14.63
CA GLY A 32 -16.97 -6.27 14.71
C GLY A 32 -16.57 -6.56 16.16
N ARG A 33 -15.61 -7.48 16.35
CA ARG A 33 -14.97 -7.69 17.65
C ARG A 33 -14.28 -6.39 18.09
N PRO A 34 -14.47 -5.91 19.34
CA PRO A 34 -13.73 -4.79 19.87
C PRO A 34 -12.22 -5.07 19.78
N ILE A 35 -11.48 -4.16 19.16
CA ILE A 35 -10.01 -4.21 19.15
C ILE A 35 -9.58 -3.43 20.39
N GLU A 36 -9.30 -4.13 21.49
CA GLU A 36 -8.85 -3.52 22.76
C GLU A 36 -7.39 -3.03 22.72
N ILE A 37 -6.74 -3.04 21.56
CA ILE A 37 -5.31 -2.75 21.45
C ILE A 37 -5.11 -1.27 21.12
N ASP A 38 -4.39 -0.62 22.03
CA ASP A 38 -4.05 0.80 22.01
C ASP A 38 -2.97 1.09 20.96
N ASP A 39 -3.39 1.73 19.86
CA ASP A 39 -2.51 2.19 18.78
C ASP A 39 -1.47 3.19 19.29
N ASP A 40 -1.78 3.98 20.32
CA ASP A 40 -0.90 5.02 20.84
C ASP A 40 0.32 4.40 21.54
N LYS A 41 0.16 3.24 22.18
CA LYS A 41 1.29 2.50 22.77
C LYS A 41 2.24 1.96 21.72
N ILE A 42 1.71 1.42 20.62
CA ILE A 42 2.53 0.95 19.49
C ILE A 42 3.29 2.13 18.88
N LYS A 43 2.60 3.27 18.69
CA LYS A 43 3.19 4.49 18.17
C LYS A 43 4.31 5.03 19.06
N ALA A 44 4.08 5.10 20.37
CA ALA A 44 5.08 5.55 21.34
C ALA A 44 6.35 4.69 21.32
N LEU A 45 6.20 3.35 21.22
CA LEU A 45 7.36 2.45 21.10
C LEU A 45 8.13 2.67 19.80
N ILE A 46 7.45 2.81 18.67
CA ILE A 46 8.10 3.07 17.37
C ILE A 46 8.81 4.43 17.38
N ASP A 47 8.19 5.46 17.97
CA ASP A 47 8.78 6.81 18.05
C ASP A 47 10.01 6.85 18.96
N SER A 48 10.03 6.06 20.04
CA SER A 48 11.20 5.92 20.91
C SER A 48 12.36 5.16 20.24
N ASN A 49 12.07 4.08 19.53
CA ASN A 49 13.08 3.32 18.79
C ASN A 49 12.49 2.69 17.51
N ARG A 50 12.78 3.33 16.38
CA ARG A 50 12.32 2.89 15.05
C ARG A 50 12.95 1.57 14.57
N ARG A 51 13.95 1.04 15.26
CA ARG A 51 14.62 -0.22 14.92
C ARG A 51 14.01 -1.44 15.60
N LEU A 52 13.02 -1.26 16.48
CA LEU A 52 12.35 -2.38 17.13
C LEU A 52 11.67 -3.28 16.10
N THR A 53 11.86 -4.57 16.28
CA THR A 53 11.17 -5.60 15.49
C THR A 53 9.72 -5.74 15.96
N THR A 54 8.87 -6.25 15.07
CA THR A 54 7.47 -6.55 15.42
C THR A 54 7.33 -7.52 16.59
N ARG A 55 8.35 -8.37 16.84
CA ARG A 55 8.36 -9.32 17.96
C ARG A 55 8.67 -8.62 19.27
N GLU A 56 9.69 -7.77 19.29
CA GLU A 56 10.04 -6.99 20.49
C GLU A 56 8.90 -6.05 20.89
N ILE A 57 8.23 -5.41 19.92
CA ILE A 57 7.03 -4.59 20.19
C ILE A 57 5.90 -5.45 20.78
N ALA A 58 5.70 -6.66 20.25
CA ALA A 58 4.69 -7.59 20.73
C ALA A 58 4.97 -8.05 22.17
N GLU A 59 6.23 -8.36 22.48
CA GLU A 59 6.69 -8.73 23.82
C GLU A 59 6.55 -7.56 24.81
N ASN A 60 6.98 -6.36 24.42
CA ASN A 60 6.87 -5.15 25.25
C ASN A 60 5.43 -4.79 25.62
N LEU A 61 4.49 -5.03 24.70
CA LEU A 61 3.06 -4.75 24.89
C LEU A 61 2.25 -5.98 25.34
N ASN A 62 2.90 -7.14 25.47
CA ASN A 62 2.27 -8.44 25.75
C ASN A 62 1.07 -8.73 24.82
N ILE A 63 1.22 -8.47 23.53
CA ILE A 63 0.22 -8.72 22.48
C ILE A 63 0.76 -9.71 21.45
N SER A 64 -0.11 -10.25 20.60
CA SER A 64 0.34 -11.12 19.52
C SER A 64 1.07 -10.33 18.43
N LYS A 65 2.11 -10.95 17.85
CA LYS A 65 2.86 -10.41 16.70
C LYS A 65 1.94 -10.02 15.53
N SER A 66 0.95 -10.86 15.23
CA SER A 66 0.00 -10.60 14.14
C SER A 66 -0.83 -9.34 14.39
N SER A 67 -1.14 -9.03 15.66
CA SER A 67 -1.79 -7.77 15.99
C SER A 67 -0.88 -6.58 15.74
N VAL A 68 0.37 -6.62 16.20
CA VAL A 68 1.34 -5.54 15.92
C VAL A 68 1.45 -5.28 14.42
N GLU A 69 1.51 -6.32 13.59
CA GLU A 69 1.57 -6.20 12.13
C GLU A 69 0.31 -5.55 11.54
N ASN A 70 -0.88 -5.96 11.99
CA ASN A 70 -2.15 -5.40 11.51
C ASN A 70 -2.30 -3.93 11.91
N HIS A 71 -1.97 -3.61 13.16
CA HIS A 71 -2.02 -2.26 13.70
C HIS A 71 -0.99 -1.35 13.00
N SER A 72 0.24 -1.82 12.82
CA SER A 72 1.30 -1.10 12.08
C SER A 72 0.86 -0.78 10.64
N LYS A 73 0.23 -1.75 9.95
CA LYS A 73 -0.33 -1.53 8.61
C LYS A 73 -1.47 -0.52 8.61
N ARG A 74 -2.36 -0.57 9.60
CA ARG A 74 -3.47 0.39 9.74
C ARG A 74 -2.97 1.82 9.97
N LEU A 75 -1.89 1.96 10.75
CA LEU A 75 -1.22 3.23 11.01
C LEU A 75 -0.35 3.72 9.83
N GLY A 76 -0.19 2.92 8.78
CA GLY A 76 0.58 3.29 7.58
C GLY A 76 2.10 3.12 7.73
N TYR A 77 2.57 2.39 8.74
CA TYR A 77 4.00 2.11 8.88
C TYR A 77 4.47 1.09 7.86
N ILE A 78 5.65 1.35 7.29
CA ILE A 78 6.35 0.46 6.36
C ILE A 78 7.76 0.21 6.86
N SER A 79 8.22 -1.04 6.79
CA SER A 79 9.60 -1.38 7.11
C SER A 79 10.50 -0.99 5.94
N LYS A 80 11.52 -0.19 6.23
CA LYS A 80 12.58 0.18 5.29
C LYS A 80 13.92 -0.28 5.86
N LEU A 81 14.85 -0.61 4.99
CA LEU A 81 16.24 -0.86 5.37
C LEU A 81 16.92 0.46 5.70
N ASP A 82 17.83 0.43 6.67
CA ASP A 82 18.66 1.57 7.02
C ASP A 82 19.59 1.94 5.85
N ILE A 83 19.94 3.22 5.78
CA ILE A 83 20.90 3.74 4.81
C ILE A 83 22.31 3.51 5.38
N SER A 84 23.19 2.91 4.57
CA SER A 84 24.59 2.76 4.93
C SER A 84 25.28 4.13 4.92
N VAL A 85 25.79 4.54 6.07
CA VAL A 85 26.58 5.77 6.22
C VAL A 85 28.07 5.39 6.16
N PRO A 86 28.88 6.02 5.27
CA PRO A 86 30.27 5.62 5.06
C PRO A 86 31.18 5.68 6.30
N HIS A 87 30.92 6.63 7.20
CA HIS A 87 31.74 6.81 8.39
C HIS A 87 30.95 7.42 9.55
N GLU A 88 31.28 7.01 10.77
CA GLU A 88 30.80 7.66 11.98
C GLU A 88 31.59 8.95 12.21
N LEU A 89 30.91 10.09 12.20
CA LEU A 89 31.54 11.39 12.35
C LEU A 89 31.54 11.81 13.82
N LYS A 90 32.69 12.30 14.28
CA LYS A 90 32.81 12.99 15.57
C LYS A 90 32.27 14.42 15.43
N GLU A 91 31.87 15.01 16.55
CA GLU A 91 31.35 16.39 16.62
C GLU A 91 32.28 17.40 15.93
N ILE A 92 33.60 17.31 16.15
CA ILE A 92 34.60 18.16 15.50
C ILE A 92 34.53 18.06 13.96
N HIS A 93 34.31 16.86 13.42
CA HIS A 93 34.20 16.66 11.97
C HIS A 93 32.86 17.17 11.43
N LEU A 94 31.79 17.11 12.23
CA LEU A 94 30.49 17.66 11.87
C LEU A 94 30.56 19.18 11.76
N THR A 95 31.07 19.86 12.79
CA THR A 95 31.19 21.33 12.79
C THR A 95 32.04 21.81 11.63
N LYS A 96 33.22 21.21 11.42
CA LYS A 96 34.09 21.55 10.28
C LYS A 96 33.38 21.40 8.93
N ARG A 97 32.58 20.34 8.75
CA ARG A 97 31.82 20.13 7.52
C ARG A 97 30.74 21.19 7.32
N ILE A 98 30.02 21.55 8.39
CA ILE A 98 29.00 22.60 8.35
C ILE A 98 29.65 23.94 7.99
N ASP A 99 30.73 24.32 8.69
CA ASP A 99 31.45 25.57 8.45
C ASP A 99 31.96 25.67 7.00
N ILE A 100 32.53 24.58 6.47
CA ILE A 100 32.99 24.53 5.08
C ILE A 100 31.80 24.68 4.14
N CYS A 101 30.71 23.93 4.33
CA CYS A 101 29.51 24.05 3.50
C CYS A 101 28.93 25.46 3.53
N ASP A 102 28.81 26.09 4.69
CA ASP A 102 28.29 27.46 4.84
C ASP A 102 29.20 28.49 4.16
N SER A 103 30.53 28.30 4.23
CA SER A 103 31.49 29.15 3.53
C SER A 103 31.43 29.00 2.00
N LEU A 104 31.07 27.82 1.50
CA LEU A 104 30.96 27.51 0.07
C LEU A 104 29.58 27.82 -0.50
N LEU A 105 28.54 27.95 0.33
CA LEU A 105 27.19 28.27 -0.11
C LEU A 105 27.04 29.76 -0.44
N LYS A 106 27.62 30.66 0.37
CA LYS A 106 27.52 32.13 0.20
C LYS A 106 28.11 32.66 -1.13
N PRO A 107 29.22 32.12 -1.65
CA PRO A 107 29.76 32.55 -2.94
C PRO A 107 28.89 32.15 -4.13
N GLU A 108 28.17 31.02 -4.10
CA GLU A 108 27.36 30.55 -5.23
C GLU A 108 26.20 31.51 -5.56
N GLU A 109 25.65 32.20 -4.55
CA GLU A 109 24.60 33.20 -4.75
C GLU A 109 25.12 34.46 -5.48
N ASN A 110 26.42 34.73 -5.44
CA ASN A 110 27.02 35.99 -5.90
C ASN A 110 27.93 35.83 -7.14
N ASP A 111 28.71 34.75 -7.25
CA ASP A 111 29.47 34.34 -8.45
C ASP A 111 29.40 32.81 -8.58
N PRO A 112 28.77 32.25 -9.64
CA PRO A 112 28.59 30.80 -9.80
C PRO A 112 29.91 30.06 -10.03
N PHE A 113 30.67 29.82 -8.97
CA PHE A 113 32.00 29.22 -9.02
C PHE A 113 31.94 27.74 -9.43
N LEU A 114 30.78 27.08 -9.26
CA LEU A 114 30.54 25.72 -9.75
C LEU A 114 30.81 25.57 -11.25
N LYS A 115 30.59 26.62 -12.05
CA LYS A 115 30.87 26.60 -13.50
C LYS A 115 32.36 26.54 -13.84
N ARG A 116 33.23 26.96 -12.92
CA ARG A 116 34.68 26.96 -13.08
C ARG A 116 35.35 25.78 -12.35
N MET A 117 34.59 25.01 -11.56
CA MET A 117 35.11 23.92 -10.75
C MET A 117 35.51 22.72 -11.62
N ILE A 118 36.71 22.19 -11.38
CA ILE A 118 37.18 20.93 -11.95
C ILE A 118 37.45 19.99 -10.79
N THR A 119 36.81 18.82 -10.78
CA THR A 119 36.97 17.79 -9.74
C THR A 119 37.57 16.52 -10.31
N GLY A 120 38.42 15.84 -9.55
CA GLY A 120 38.92 14.50 -9.87
C GLY A 120 38.83 13.61 -8.63
N ASP A 121 38.41 12.35 -8.84
CA ASP A 121 38.40 11.31 -7.82
C ASP A 121 38.84 9.98 -8.45
N GLU A 122 39.48 9.12 -7.66
CA GLU A 122 39.96 7.83 -8.11
C GLU A 122 38.98 6.73 -7.72
N LYS A 123 38.50 5.99 -8.71
CA LYS A 123 37.60 4.86 -8.50
C LYS A 123 38.17 3.59 -9.08
N SER A 124 38.53 2.65 -8.20
CA SER A 124 38.96 1.32 -8.61
C SER A 124 37.84 0.55 -9.31
N ILE A 125 38.16 -0.06 -10.45
CA ILE A 125 37.25 -0.92 -11.21
C ILE A 125 37.67 -2.37 -10.99
N VAL A 126 36.76 -3.16 -10.42
CA VAL A 126 36.99 -4.60 -10.20
C VAL A 126 36.69 -5.36 -11.49
N TYR A 127 37.57 -6.28 -11.89
CA TYR A 127 37.45 -7.07 -13.13
C TYR A 127 36.14 -7.88 -13.20
N ASN A 128 35.74 -8.50 -12.08
CA ASN A 128 34.49 -9.25 -11.99
C ASN A 128 33.65 -8.79 -10.79
N ASN A 129 32.60 -8.01 -11.06
CA ASN A 129 31.67 -7.50 -10.05
C ASN A 129 30.36 -8.28 -10.07
N VAL A 130 30.35 -9.46 -9.44
CA VAL A 130 29.17 -10.33 -9.39
C VAL A 130 28.08 -9.69 -8.54
N LYS A 131 26.94 -9.38 -9.16
CA LYS A 131 25.75 -8.86 -8.48
C LYS A 131 24.76 -9.97 -8.18
N ARG A 132 24.08 -9.89 -7.04
CA ARG A 132 22.95 -10.78 -6.74
C ARG A 132 21.78 -10.42 -7.66
N ASN A 133 21.33 -11.40 -8.44
CA ASN A 133 20.13 -11.27 -9.26
C ASN A 133 18.93 -11.79 -8.47
N PHE A 134 17.83 -11.04 -8.50
CA PHE A 134 16.56 -11.47 -7.93
C PHE A 134 15.65 -11.97 -9.05
N THR A 135 15.09 -13.16 -8.89
CA THR A 135 14.11 -13.75 -9.82
C THR A 135 12.80 -14.01 -9.09
N PHE A 136 11.67 -13.76 -9.77
CA PHE A 136 10.35 -14.05 -9.22
C PHE A 136 10.04 -15.54 -9.40
N VAL A 137 9.90 -16.26 -8.29
CA VAL A 137 9.46 -17.65 -8.28
C VAL A 137 8.07 -17.72 -7.66
N ILE A 138 7.09 -18.21 -8.40
CA ILE A 138 5.71 -18.34 -7.90
C ILE A 138 5.64 -19.57 -6.98
N SER A 139 5.26 -19.35 -5.73
CA SER A 139 4.99 -20.42 -4.76
C SER A 139 3.76 -21.25 -5.16
N ARG A 140 3.87 -22.58 -5.03
CA ARG A 140 2.79 -23.55 -5.29
C ARG A 140 1.48 -23.28 -4.52
N HIS A 141 1.51 -22.47 -3.45
CA HIS A 141 0.32 -22.13 -2.65
C HIS A 141 -0.54 -20.98 -3.22
N SER A 142 -0.13 -20.29 -4.30
CA SER A 142 -0.90 -19.17 -4.88
C SER A 142 -1.94 -19.54 -5.93
N PHE A 143 -2.04 -20.81 -6.35
CA PHE A 143 -2.96 -21.21 -7.43
C PHE A 143 -4.44 -21.07 -7.05
N ALA A 144 -4.81 -21.34 -5.79
CA ALA A 144 -6.21 -21.35 -5.36
C ALA A 144 -6.85 -19.95 -5.30
N ALA A 145 -6.07 -18.92 -4.95
CA ALA A 145 -6.59 -17.56 -4.76
C ALA A 145 -6.93 -16.87 -6.10
N HIS A 146 -6.21 -17.18 -7.18
CA HIS A 146 -6.45 -16.58 -8.49
C HIS A 146 -7.73 -17.13 -9.14
N TYR A 147 -8.05 -18.41 -8.91
CA TYR A 147 -9.22 -19.07 -9.49
C TYR A 147 -10.55 -18.52 -8.96
N ILE A 148 -10.63 -18.20 -7.65
CA ILE A 148 -11.84 -17.69 -7.00
C ILE A 148 -12.19 -16.27 -7.49
N LYS A 149 -11.19 -15.42 -7.71
CA LYS A 149 -11.40 -14.04 -8.18
C LYS A 149 -11.86 -13.98 -9.65
N PHE A 150 -11.44 -14.96 -10.46
CA PHE A 150 -11.87 -15.09 -11.85
C PHE A 150 -13.36 -15.50 -11.94
N GLN A 151 -13.81 -16.44 -11.09
CA GLN A 151 -15.19 -16.93 -11.05
C GLN A 151 -16.21 -15.87 -10.60
N LEU A 152 -15.87 -15.04 -9.60
CA LEU A 152 -16.75 -13.97 -9.11
C LEU A 152 -16.91 -12.83 -10.12
N ASN A 153 -15.86 -12.49 -10.88
CA ASN A 153 -15.95 -11.48 -11.94
C ASN A 153 -16.81 -11.96 -13.12
N ALA A 154 -16.74 -13.25 -13.47
CA ALA A 154 -17.57 -13.83 -14.53
C ALA A 154 -19.07 -13.82 -14.17
N LEU A 155 -19.42 -14.13 -12.92
CA LEU A 155 -20.81 -14.06 -12.42
C LEU A 155 -21.38 -12.62 -12.43
N CYS A 156 -20.56 -11.60 -12.16
CA CYS A 156 -20.99 -10.21 -12.16
C CYS A 156 -21.33 -9.70 -13.58
N MET A 157 -20.56 -10.11 -14.60
CA MET A 157 -20.87 -9.76 -16.00
C MET A 157 -22.19 -10.37 -16.48
N ILE A 158 -22.48 -11.61 -16.08
CA ILE A 158 -23.72 -12.30 -16.49
C ILE A 158 -24.96 -11.61 -15.88
N ILE A 159 -24.88 -11.10 -14.65
CA ILE A 159 -26.00 -10.41 -13.98
C ILE A 159 -26.28 -9.03 -14.59
N HIS A 160 -25.23 -8.32 -15.04
CA HIS A 160 -25.40 -7.05 -15.75
C HIS A 160 -26.05 -7.24 -17.13
N GLN A 161 -25.82 -8.36 -17.80
CA GLN A 161 -26.35 -8.62 -19.15
C GLN A 161 -27.84 -9.02 -19.18
N HIS A 162 -28.40 -9.42 -18.03
CA HIS A 162 -29.81 -9.78 -17.88
C HIS A 162 -30.66 -8.72 -17.16
N SER A 163 -30.08 -7.56 -16.82
CA SER A 163 -30.77 -6.47 -16.12
C SER A 163 -31.02 -5.21 -16.97
N GLU A 164 -30.70 -5.23 -18.27
CA GLU A 164 -31.17 -4.19 -19.20
C GLU A 164 -32.54 -4.57 -19.80
N PRO A 165 -33.63 -3.86 -19.46
CA PRO A 165 -34.84 -3.93 -20.25
C PRO A 165 -34.60 -3.28 -21.62
N MET A 166 -34.99 -4.00 -22.67
CA MET A 166 -35.07 -3.52 -24.05
C MET A 166 -35.90 -2.23 -24.16
N THR A 167 -35.25 -1.07 -24.07
CA THR A 167 -35.77 0.19 -24.64
C THR A 167 -34.63 1.05 -25.15
N GLY A 168 -34.52 1.13 -26.49
CA GLY A 168 -33.97 2.30 -27.18
C GLY A 168 -32.52 2.24 -27.64
N SER A 169 -32.35 1.83 -28.91
CA SER A 169 -31.37 2.35 -29.88
C SER A 169 -29.90 2.52 -29.42
N PHE A 170 -29.07 1.50 -29.69
CA PHE A 170 -27.62 1.66 -29.81
C PHE A 170 -27.17 1.20 -31.20
N TYR A 171 -26.79 2.14 -32.06
CA TYR A 171 -26.01 1.84 -33.27
C TYR A 171 -24.51 1.90 -32.91
N PRO A 172 -23.69 0.93 -33.35
CA PRO A 172 -22.25 0.97 -33.11
C PRO A 172 -21.50 1.91 -34.09
N PRO A 173 -20.35 2.52 -33.69
CA PRO A 173 -19.72 3.65 -34.39
C PRO A 173 -18.93 3.35 -35.67
N TRP A 174 -19.26 2.30 -36.43
CA TRP A 174 -18.50 1.92 -37.63
C TRP A 174 -19.35 1.51 -38.83
N MET A 175 -20.67 1.76 -38.82
CA MET A 175 -21.53 1.59 -39.99
C MET A 175 -21.70 2.91 -40.74
N THR A 176 -20.86 3.12 -41.76
CA THR A 176 -21.11 4.08 -42.86
C THR A 176 -21.86 3.37 -43.99
N SER A 177 -22.87 4.01 -44.59
CA SER A 177 -23.20 3.83 -46.01
C SER A 177 -23.98 5.03 -46.57
N SER A 178 -23.47 5.53 -47.70
CA SER A 178 -23.99 6.47 -48.70
C SER A 178 -25.41 7.01 -48.54
N TYR A 179 -25.54 8.33 -48.57
CA TYR A 179 -25.78 9.10 -49.81
C TYR A 179 -24.98 10.40 -49.78
#